data_AF-A0A6L4Y8L7-F1
#
_entry.id   AF-A0A6L4Y8L7-F1
#
_cell.length_a   1.000
_cell.length_b   1.000
_cell.length_c   1.000
_cell.angle_alpha   90.00
_cell.angle_beta   90.00
_cell.angle_gamma   90.00
#
_symmetry.space_group_name_H-M   'P 1'
#
loop_
_entity.id
_entity.type
_entity.pdbx_description
1 polymer ?
#
loop_
_entity_poly.entity_id
_entity_poly.type
_entity_poly.pdbx_seq_one_letter_code
_entity_poly.pdbx_strand_id
1 'polypeptide(L)' 'MAKLIIDVPDKLKYYLKLKATEKNQTMKGVVINLIEEWLIKNDSQQPKPEKKKANQ' A
#
# COMPACT_ATOMS: atom_id res chain seq x y z
N MET A 1 -7.56 19.43 5.20
CA MET A 1 -7.33 17.98 5.07
C MET A 1 -7.82 17.55 3.69
N ALA A 2 -6.96 17.00 2.85
CA ALA A 2 -7.38 16.48 1.54
C ALA A 2 -8.15 15.18 1.74
N LYS A 3 -9.37 15.09 1.18
CA LYS A 3 -10.17 13.87 1.19
C LYS A 3 -9.93 13.14 -0.12
N LEU A 4 -9.24 12.00 -0.06
CA LEU A 4 -9.07 11.14 -1.23
C LEU A 4 -10.39 10.40 -1.48
N ILE A 5 -10.98 10.62 -2.65
CA ILE A 5 -12.14 9.88 -3.14
C ILE A 5 -11.63 8.93 -4.22
N ILE A 6 -11.88 7.64 -4.04
CA ILE A 6 -11.47 6.60 -4.97
C ILE A 6 -12.73 5.90 -5.42
N ASP A 7 -12.96 5.87 -6.74
CA ASP A 7 -13.97 5.00 -7.32
C ASP A 7 -13.38 3.59 -7.40
N VAL A 8 -14.05 2.62 -6.77
CA VAL A 8 -13.58 1.25 -6.62
C VAL A 8 -14.62 0.33 -7.24
N PRO A 9 -14.26 -0.48 -8.26
CA PRO A 9 -15.17 -1.44 -8.87
C PRO A 9 -15.81 -2.37 -7.83
N ASP A 10 -17.08 -2.74 -8.04
CA ASP A 10 -17.84 -3.51 -7.04
C ASP A 10 -17.18 -4.82 -6.62
N LYS A 11 -16.56 -5.52 -7.57
CA LYS A 11 -15.80 -6.76 -7.29
C LYS A 11 -14.63 -6.51 -6.34
N LEU A 12 -13.90 -5.42 -6.53
CA LEU A 12 -12.78 -5.04 -5.67
C LEU A 12 -13.29 -4.56 -4.31
N LYS A 13 -14.39 -3.81 -4.28
CA LYS A 13 -15.06 -3.37 -3.05
C LYS A 13 -15.50 -4.55 -2.18
N TYR A 14 -16.06 -5.59 -2.81
CA TYR A 14 -16.44 -6.83 -2.12
C TYR A 14 -15.21 -7.52 -1.50
N TYR A 15 -14.14 -7.68 -2.28
CA TYR A 15 -12.89 -8.28 -1.78
C TYR A 15 -12.30 -7.50 -0.60
N LEU A 16 -12.27 -6.17 -0.69
CA LEU A 16 -11.78 -5.31 0.38
C LEU A 16 -12.65 -5.40 1.64
N LYS A 17 -13.97 -5.52 1.50
CA LYS A 17 -14.88 -5.78 2.63
C LYS A 17 -14.60 -7.13 3.30
N LEU A 18 -14.44 -8.18 2.50
CA LEU A 18 -14.14 -9.51 3.02
C LEU A 18 -12.84 -9.50 3.84
N LYS A 19 -11.78 -8.90 3.28
CA LYS A 19 -10.49 -8.73 3.97
C LYS A 19 -10.60 -7.89 5.24
N ALA A 20 -11.44 -6.86 5.24
CA ALA A 20 -11.73 -6.05 6.41
C ALA A 20 -12.38 -6.87 7.52
N THR A 21 -13.35 -7.73 7.18
CA THR A 21 -13.97 -8.67 8.13
C THR A 21 -12.97 -9.69 8.66
N GLU A 22 -12.17 -10.33 7.80
CA GLU A 22 -11.17 -11.33 8.20
C GLU A 22 -10.12 -10.77 9.16
N LYS A 23 -9.67 -9.53 8.93
CA LYS A 23 -8.64 -8.87 9.75
C LYS A 23 -9.20 -8.08 10.92
N ASN A 24 -10.52 -8.06 11.11
CA ASN A 24 -11.21 -7.21 12.07
C ASN A 24 -10.76 -5.73 11.98
N GLN A 25 -10.62 -5.24 10.75
CA GLN A 25 -10.13 -3.90 10.41
C GLN A 25 -11.17 -3.13 9.61
N THR A 26 -11.01 -1.80 9.53
CA THR A 26 -11.83 -0.99 8.62
C THR A 26 -11.35 -1.17 7.18
N MET A 27 -12.25 -1.04 6.20
CA MET A 27 -11.86 -1.06 4.77
C MET A 27 -10.75 -0.06 4.46
N LYS A 28 -10.78 1.14 5.07
CA LYS A 28 -9.74 2.15 4.90
C LYS A 28 -8.37 1.63 5.37
N GLY A 29 -8.32 1.01 6.55
CA GLY A 29 -7.09 0.43 7.09
C GLY A 29 -6.55 -0.69 6.20
N VAL A 30 -7.43 -1.56 5.69
CA VAL A 30 -7.03 -2.63 4.76
C VAL A 30 -6.44 -2.06 3.48
N VAL A 31 -7.06 -1.04 2.88
CA VAL A 31 -6.54 -0.41 1.66
C VAL A 31 -5.17 0.22 1.90
N ILE A 32 -4.99 0.95 3.01
CA ILE A 32 -3.69 1.53 3.36
C ILE A 32 -2.63 0.44 3.52
N ASN A 33 -2.92 -0.61 4.28
CA ASN A 33 -1.98 -1.72 4.48
C ASN A 33 -1.60 -2.39 3.16
N LEU A 34 -2.56 -2.62 2.26
CA LEU A 34 -2.27 -3.21 0.94
C LEU A 34 -1.37 -2.31 0.08
N ILE A 35 -1.56 -0.99 0.14
CA ILE A 35 -0.71 -0.03 -0.55
C ILE A 35 0.70 -0.02 0.05
N GLU A 36 0.82 -0.02 1.38
CA GLU A 36 2.12 -0.08 2.08
C GLU A 36 2.87 -1.39 1.75
N GLU A 37 2.20 -2.53 1.80
CA GLU A 37 2.78 -3.83 1.41
C GLU A 37 3.24 -3.83 -0.05
N TRP A 38 2.45 -3.22 -0.95
CA TRP A 38 2.83 -3.10 -2.35
C TRP A 38 4.04 -2.18 -2.51
N LEU A 39 4.07 -1.03 -1.84
CA LEU A 39 5.21 -0.12 -1.87
C LEU A 39 6.47 -0.82 -1.36
N ILE A 40 6.43 -1.48 -0.20
CA ILE A 40 7.59 -2.20 0.35
C ILE A 40 8.10 -3.27 -0.61
N LYS A 41 7.20 -4.05 -1.23
CA LYS A 41 7.57 -5.09 -2.19
C LYS A 41 8.21 -4.53 -3.46
N ASN A 42 7.75 -3.39 -3.95
CA ASN A 42 8.30 -2.74 -5.14
C ASN A 42 9.57 -1.93 -4.82
N ASP A 43 9.65 -1.32 -3.65
CA ASP A 43 10.83 -0.59 -3.18
C ASP A 43 12.00 -1.56 -2.86
N SER A 44 11.68 -2.78 -2.43
CA SER A 44 12.66 -3.88 -2.33
C SER A 44 13.25 -4.30 -3.69
N GLN A 45 12.70 -3.84 -4.82
CA GLN A 45 13.26 -4.00 -6.15
C GLN A 45 14.01 -2.75 -6.65
N GLN A 46 14.11 -1.68 -5.86
CA GLN A 46 15.04 -0.59 -6.16
C GLN A 46 16.47 -1.07 -5.87
N PRO A 47 17.41 -0.99 -6.85
CA PRO A 47 18.82 -1.14 -6.53
C PRO A 47 19.18 -0.03 -5.53
N LYS A 48 19.74 -0.42 -4.37
CA LYS A 48 20.25 0.52 -3.37
C LYS A 48 21.05 1.61 -4.09
N PRO A 49 20.85 2.90 -3.81
CA PRO A 49 21.77 3.92 -4.28
C PRO A 49 23.15 3.55 -3.75
N GLU A 50 24.07 3.20 -4.66
CA GLU A 50 25.48 3.03 -4.35
C GLU A 50 25.92 4.25 -3.55
N LYS A 51 26.35 4.01 -2.30
CA LYS A 51 27.04 5.01 -1.51
C LYS A 51 28.24 5.47 -2.34
N LYS A 52 28.14 6.62 -3.01
CA LYS A 52 29.34 7.33 -3.47
C LYS A 52 30.14 7.64 -2.21
N LYS A 53 31.19 6.86 -1.96
CA LYS A 53 32.26 7.24 -1.04
C LYS A 53 32.80 8.57 -1.59
N ALA A 54 32.40 9.67 -0.97
CA ALA A 54 33.12 10.92 -1.09
C ALA A 54 34.47 10.69 -0.39
N ASN A 55 35.48 10.37 -1.18
CA ASN A 55 36.86 10.32 -0.73
C ASN A 55 37.65 11.19 -1.69
N GLN A 56 37.77 12.47 -1.34
CA GLN A 56 38.81 13.39 -1.79
C GLN A 56 38.99 14.45 -0.70
#